data_AF-A0A535BSR3-F1
#
_entry.id   AF-A0A535BSR3-F1
#
_cell.length_a   1.000
_cell.length_b   1.000
_cell.length_c   1.000
_cell.angle_alpha   90.00
_cell.angle_beta   90.00
_cell.angle_gamma   90.00
#
_symmetry.space_group_name_H-M   'P 1'
#
loop_
_entity.id
_entity.type
_entity.pdbx_description
1 polymer ?
#
loop_
_entity_poly.entity_id
_entity_poly.type
_entity_poly.pdbx_seq_one_letter_code
_entity_poly.pdbx_strand_id
1 'polypeptide(L)'
;MEGSARRVSRGAGVRTLSLVSRRLAFVGALLLLWEALTGGLGLPAILDPIIVARPSAALQEIARYSASGLLVKDVTVTLQEATIGLLLGIGGGVVFGLLLGYLRPLAETVEPVLVAFNSLPRIALAPVLIIAFGLGIASKIFLSLFTVFFVIFFNTYLGIRSVDPELVKALRVMGADRWDLARYVVLPSVFAWIFAALRTSVSFALSGAVVGEFVGSTSGLGYRMVISAGLLDTNRTYAILLLLMAIAVVLVEIAKRVEDRLLRWRPTAILAS
;
A
#
# COMPACT_ATOMS: atom_id res chain seq x y z
N MET A 1 41.83 -17.50 18.45
CA MET A 1 41.04 -17.31 17.21
C MET A 1 39.85 -16.35 17.42
N GLU A 2 40.01 -15.28 18.21
CA GLU A 2 38.90 -14.36 18.59
C GLU A 2 38.88 -13.01 17.83
N GLY A 3 39.85 -12.77 16.93
CA GLY A 3 39.99 -11.48 16.23
C GLY A 3 39.09 -11.28 15.00
N SER A 4 38.44 -12.33 14.51
CA SER A 4 37.70 -12.31 13.23
C SER A 4 36.26 -11.78 13.37
N ALA A 5 35.57 -12.09 14.47
CA ALA A 5 34.16 -11.75 14.66
C ALA A 5 33.88 -10.24 14.84
N ARG A 6 34.85 -9.46 15.33
CA ARG A 6 34.70 -8.00 15.55
C ARG A 6 34.88 -7.13 14.30
N ARG A 7 35.44 -7.66 13.20
CA ARG A 7 35.62 -6.89 11.95
C ARG A 7 34.37 -6.87 11.06
N VAL A 8 33.51 -7.88 11.15
CA VAL A 8 32.30 -8.00 10.32
C VAL A 8 31.22 -6.98 10.71
N SER A 9 31.07 -6.67 12.01
CA SER A 9 30.04 -5.72 12.49
C SER A 9 30.36 -4.25 12.17
N ARG A 10 31.64 -3.86 12.14
CA ARG A 10 32.05 -2.48 11.78
C ARG A 10 31.82 -2.15 10.30
N GLY A 11 31.94 -3.13 9.40
CA GLY A 11 31.72 -2.94 7.96
C GLY A 11 30.25 -2.77 7.56
N ALA A 12 29.32 -3.42 8.26
CA ALA A 12 27.89 -3.35 7.97
C ALA A 12 27.27 -1.98 8.31
N GLY A 13 27.70 -1.37 9.42
CA GLY A 13 27.27 -0.01 9.80
C GLY A 13 27.73 1.04 8.79
N VAL A 14 29.01 0.99 8.37
CA VAL A 14 29.58 1.93 7.40
C VAL A 14 28.94 1.76 6.00
N ARG A 15 28.66 0.53 5.57
CA ARG A 15 27.96 0.25 4.30
C ARG A 15 26.49 0.71 4.32
N THR A 16 25.80 0.56 5.45
CA THR A 16 24.41 1.02 5.58
C THR A 16 24.34 2.55 5.62
N LEU A 17 25.24 3.19 6.37
CA LEU A 17 25.38 4.65 6.41
C LEU A 17 25.72 5.24 5.04
N SER A 18 26.57 4.56 4.24
CA SER A 18 26.90 5.01 2.89
C SER A 18 25.77 4.83 1.87
N LEU A 19 24.86 3.87 2.07
CA LEU A 19 23.68 3.69 1.23
C LEU A 19 22.58 4.71 1.55
N VAL A 20 22.33 4.97 2.83
CA VAL A 20 21.35 5.99 3.25
C VAL A 20 21.80 7.37 2.78
N SER A 21 23.08 7.70 2.93
CA SER A 21 23.61 8.99 2.45
C SER A 21 23.51 9.12 0.92
N ARG A 22 23.80 8.06 0.14
CA ARG A 22 23.61 8.07 -1.32
C ARG A 22 22.15 8.27 -1.72
N ARG A 23 21.20 7.63 -1.03
CA ARG A 23 19.76 7.80 -1.29
C ARG A 23 19.30 9.22 -0.95
N LEU A 24 19.70 9.75 0.20
CA LEU A 24 19.39 11.12 0.59
C LEU A 24 20.02 12.14 -0.36
N ALA A 25 21.26 11.92 -0.80
CA ALA A 25 21.93 12.77 -1.78
C ALA A 25 21.20 12.74 -3.14
N PHE A 26 20.73 11.56 -3.58
CA PHE A 26 19.97 11.44 -4.82
C PHE A 26 18.61 12.17 -4.74
N VAL A 27 17.86 11.98 -3.65
CA VAL A 27 16.60 12.71 -3.42
C VAL A 27 16.84 14.21 -3.32
N GLY A 28 17.88 14.62 -2.60
CA GLY A 28 18.28 16.03 -2.48
C GLY A 28 18.64 16.63 -3.84
N ALA A 29 19.40 15.92 -4.66
CA ALA A 29 19.74 16.35 -6.02
C ALA A 29 18.48 16.50 -6.90
N LEU A 30 17.52 15.59 -6.79
CA LEU A 30 16.26 15.67 -7.52
C LEU A 30 15.42 16.89 -7.09
N LEU A 31 15.34 17.15 -5.79
CA LEU A 31 14.64 18.33 -5.25
C LEU A 31 15.33 19.64 -5.64
N LEU A 32 16.66 19.69 -5.61
CA LEU A 32 17.43 20.85 -6.05
C LEU A 32 17.25 21.11 -7.55
N LEU A 33 17.24 20.04 -8.36
CA LEU A 33 16.95 20.16 -9.79
C LEU A 33 15.53 20.69 -10.02
N TRP A 34 14.53 20.17 -9.31
CA TRP A 34 13.16 20.65 -9.41
C TRP A 34 13.03 22.13 -8.97
N GLU A 35 13.69 22.53 -7.88
CA GLU A 35 13.75 23.93 -7.42
C GLU A 35 14.43 24.84 -8.47
N ALA A 36 15.52 24.37 -9.09
CA ALA A 36 16.22 25.09 -10.15
C ALA A 36 15.34 25.30 -11.38
N LEU A 37 14.66 24.25 -11.86
CA LEU A 37 13.80 24.29 -13.04
C LEU A 37 12.58 25.20 -12.86
N THR A 38 12.12 25.40 -11.62
CA THR A 38 11.00 26.28 -11.27
C THR A 38 11.46 27.69 -10.86
N GLY A 39 12.75 28.01 -11.04
CA GLY A 39 13.33 29.33 -10.79
C GLY A 39 13.51 29.69 -9.31
N GLY A 40 13.46 28.71 -8.39
CA GLY A 40 13.66 28.93 -6.96
C GLY A 40 15.10 29.32 -6.57
N LEU A 41 16.08 29.00 -7.42
CA LEU A 41 17.50 29.36 -7.23
C LEU A 41 17.89 30.72 -7.84
N GLY A 42 16.90 31.56 -8.19
CA GLY A 42 17.15 32.81 -8.93
C GLY A 42 17.50 32.61 -10.41
N LEU A 43 17.35 31.39 -10.92
CA LEU A 43 17.49 31.04 -12.33
C LEU A 43 16.18 31.37 -13.09
N PRO A 44 16.25 31.65 -14.40
CA PRO A 44 15.05 31.73 -15.24
C PRO A 44 14.24 30.44 -15.13
N ALA A 45 12.95 30.55 -14.82
CA ALA A 45 12.08 29.40 -14.70
C ALA A 45 11.88 28.75 -16.08
N ILE A 46 12.23 27.47 -16.18
CA ILE A 46 11.95 26.63 -17.35
C ILE A 46 10.53 26.04 -17.23
N LEU A 47 10.14 25.70 -16.01
CA LEU A 47 8.80 25.25 -15.65
C LEU A 47 8.06 26.40 -14.95
N ASP A 48 6.89 26.76 -15.47
CA ASP A 48 6.06 27.82 -14.89
C ASP A 48 5.64 27.42 -13.45
N PRO A 49 6.01 28.21 -12.42
CA PRO A 49 5.62 27.96 -11.03
C PRO A 49 4.11 27.93 -10.78
N ILE A 50 3.31 28.50 -11.69
CA ILE A 50 1.85 28.42 -11.67
C ILE A 50 1.38 27.00 -11.98
N ILE A 51 2.09 26.26 -12.84
CA ILE A 51 1.75 24.89 -13.22
C ILE A 51 2.43 23.88 -12.30
N VAL A 52 3.71 24.11 -12.00
CA VAL A 52 4.53 23.22 -11.20
C VAL A 52 5.05 23.97 -9.98
N ALA A 53 4.49 23.67 -8.80
CA ALA A 53 4.93 24.33 -7.57
C ALA A 53 6.43 24.17 -7.34
N ARG A 54 7.04 25.19 -6.74
CA ARG A 54 8.40 25.07 -6.21
C ARG A 54 8.38 24.11 -5.00
N PRO A 55 9.33 23.17 -4.90
CA PRO A 55 9.45 22.33 -3.71
C PRO A 55 9.47 23.14 -2.40
N SER A 56 10.24 24.24 -2.37
CA SER A 56 10.30 25.14 -1.21
C SER A 56 8.94 25.74 -0.84
N ALA A 57 8.16 26.18 -1.84
CA ALA A 57 6.83 26.75 -1.64
C ALA A 57 5.83 25.69 -1.16
N ALA A 58 5.87 24.48 -1.70
CA ALA A 58 5.04 23.37 -1.24
C ALA A 58 5.36 23.00 0.22
N LEU A 59 6.64 22.96 0.61
CA LEU A 59 7.05 22.70 2.00
C LEU A 59 6.59 23.81 2.96
N GLN A 60 6.67 25.07 2.56
CA GLN A 60 6.13 26.19 3.33
C GLN A 60 4.60 26.08 3.49
N GLU A 61 3.91 25.66 2.43
CA GLU A 61 2.47 25.46 2.47
C GLU A 61 2.08 24.30 3.40
N ILE A 62 2.88 23.22 3.46
CA ILE A 62 2.67 22.17 4.47
C ILE A 62 2.74 22.74 5.89
N ALA A 63 3.69 23.63 6.20
CA ALA A 63 3.80 24.25 7.52
C ALA A 63 2.57 25.13 7.85
N ARG A 64 2.11 25.94 6.89
CA ARG A 64 0.89 26.76 7.04
C ARG A 64 -0.35 25.89 7.22
N TYR A 65 -0.47 24.85 6.41
CA TYR A 65 -1.57 23.91 6.47
C TYR A 65 -1.60 23.14 7.79
N SER A 66 -0.43 22.79 8.33
CA SER A 66 -0.28 22.22 9.68
C SER A 66 -0.78 23.17 10.77
N ALA A 67 -0.41 24.45 10.69
CA ALA A 67 -0.81 25.47 11.67
C ALA A 67 -2.32 25.75 11.67
N SER A 68 -3.02 25.47 10.56
CA SER A 68 -4.47 25.67 10.46
C SER A 68 -5.32 24.63 11.22
N GLY A 69 -4.72 23.53 11.69
CA GLY A 69 -5.43 22.39 12.29
C GLY A 69 -6.17 21.50 11.29
N LEU A 70 -6.39 21.97 10.05
CA LEU A 70 -7.05 21.20 8.99
C LEU A 70 -6.23 20.00 8.54
N LEU A 71 -4.90 20.12 8.50
CA LEU A 71 -4.03 19.01 8.10
C LEU A 71 -4.27 17.76 8.95
N VAL A 72 -4.34 17.92 10.27
CA VAL A 72 -4.57 16.79 11.19
C VAL A 72 -5.92 16.15 10.90
N LYS A 73 -6.98 16.96 10.74
CA LYS A 73 -8.31 16.46 10.40
C LYS A 73 -8.30 15.65 9.10
N ASP A 74 -7.73 16.21 8.03
CA ASP A 74 -7.77 15.61 6.71
C ASP A 74 -6.88 14.35 6.64
N VAL A 75 -5.71 14.34 7.30
CA VAL A 75 -4.88 13.13 7.45
C VAL A 75 -5.62 12.05 8.23
N THR A 76 -6.26 12.39 9.35
CA THR A 76 -6.98 11.42 10.18
C THR A 76 -8.13 10.77 9.42
N VAL A 77 -8.92 11.55 8.68
CA VAL A 77 -10.02 11.04 7.86
C VAL A 77 -9.52 10.05 6.82
N THR A 78 -8.51 10.43 6.03
CA THR A 78 -7.95 9.55 4.99
C THR A 78 -7.37 8.27 5.58
N LEU A 79 -6.64 8.37 6.69
CA LEU A 79 -6.06 7.20 7.37
C LEU A 79 -7.13 6.28 7.96
N GLN A 80 -8.21 6.83 8.52
CA GLN A 80 -9.32 6.06 9.05
C GLN A 80 -10.03 5.27 7.94
N GLU A 81 -10.34 5.93 6.83
CA GLU A 81 -10.96 5.31 5.65
C GLU A 81 -10.10 4.16 5.10
N ALA A 82 -8.81 4.44 4.86
CA ALA A 82 -7.86 3.46 4.36
C ALA A 82 -7.67 2.28 5.34
N THR A 83 -7.54 2.55 6.64
CA THR A 83 -7.29 1.51 7.64
C THR A 83 -8.50 0.59 7.82
N ILE A 84 -9.71 1.15 7.92
CA ILE A 84 -10.92 0.33 8.06
C ILE A 84 -11.14 -0.48 6.78
N GLY A 85 -11.00 0.14 5.61
CA GLY A 85 -11.10 -0.56 4.34
C GLY A 85 -10.05 -1.67 4.19
N LEU A 86 -8.80 -1.43 4.62
CA LEU A 86 -7.73 -2.43 4.64
C LEU A 86 -8.10 -3.64 5.51
N LEU A 87 -8.55 -3.41 6.74
CA LEU A 87 -8.89 -4.49 7.67
C LEU A 87 -10.07 -5.33 7.17
N LEU A 88 -11.13 -4.67 6.70
CA LEU A 88 -12.29 -5.36 6.14
C LEU A 88 -11.95 -6.08 4.84
N GLY A 89 -11.13 -5.48 3.97
CA GLY A 89 -10.68 -6.07 2.72
C GLY A 89 -9.79 -7.29 2.95
N ILE A 90 -8.86 -7.23 3.91
CA ILE A 90 -8.06 -8.39 4.32
C ILE A 90 -8.98 -9.49 4.86
N GLY A 91 -9.84 -9.18 5.82
CA GLY A 91 -10.76 -10.16 6.41
C GLY A 91 -11.63 -10.84 5.36
N GLY A 92 -12.30 -10.06 4.51
CA GLY A 92 -13.13 -10.57 3.42
C GLY A 92 -12.32 -11.38 2.40
N GLY A 93 -11.17 -10.86 1.95
CA GLY A 93 -10.34 -11.53 0.96
C GLY A 93 -9.81 -12.88 1.45
N VAL A 94 -9.41 -12.97 2.73
CA VAL A 94 -8.96 -14.23 3.34
C VAL A 94 -10.13 -15.21 3.44
N VAL A 95 -11.28 -14.79 3.96
CA VAL A 95 -12.45 -15.68 4.13
C VAL A 95 -12.91 -16.25 2.79
N PHE A 96 -13.11 -15.39 1.78
CA PHE A 96 -13.56 -15.83 0.46
C PHE A 96 -12.47 -16.61 -0.29
N GLY A 97 -11.21 -16.21 -0.17
CA GLY A 97 -10.09 -16.89 -0.80
C GLY A 97 -9.88 -18.31 -0.26
N LEU A 98 -9.99 -18.48 1.07
CA LEU A 98 -9.98 -19.79 1.71
C LEU A 98 -11.18 -20.63 1.28
N LEU A 99 -12.39 -20.06 1.35
CA LEU A 99 -13.64 -20.76 1.01
C LEU A 99 -13.59 -21.33 -0.41
N LEU A 100 -13.25 -20.49 -1.40
CA LEU A 100 -13.17 -20.91 -2.79
C LEU A 100 -11.94 -21.81 -3.05
N GLY A 101 -10.82 -21.60 -2.37
CA GLY A 101 -9.67 -22.48 -2.51
C GLY A 101 -9.92 -23.93 -2.04
N TYR A 102 -10.76 -24.12 -1.02
CA TYR A 102 -11.15 -25.46 -0.56
C TYR A 102 -12.31 -26.06 -1.36
N LEU A 103 -13.28 -25.25 -1.81
CA LEU A 103 -14.49 -25.71 -2.51
C LEU A 103 -14.35 -25.58 -4.04
N ARG A 104 -13.67 -26.53 -4.69
CA ARG A 104 -13.38 -26.49 -6.14
C ARG A 104 -14.60 -26.22 -7.04
N PRO A 105 -15.76 -26.92 -6.90
CA PRO A 105 -16.90 -26.67 -7.77
C PRO A 105 -17.48 -25.26 -7.60
N LEU A 106 -17.44 -24.73 -6.37
CA LEU A 106 -17.88 -23.38 -6.08
C LEU A 106 -16.92 -22.35 -6.69
N ALA A 107 -15.62 -22.61 -6.65
CA ALA A 107 -14.63 -21.76 -7.30
C ALA A 107 -14.83 -21.70 -8.81
N GLU A 108 -15.01 -22.85 -9.48
CA GLU A 108 -15.26 -22.90 -10.94
C GLU A 108 -16.50 -22.09 -11.35
N THR A 109 -17.51 -22.01 -10.48
CA THR A 109 -18.74 -21.26 -10.72
C THR A 109 -18.57 -19.75 -10.45
N VAL A 110 -17.86 -19.39 -9.38
CA VAL A 110 -17.80 -18.00 -8.87
C VAL A 110 -16.59 -17.22 -9.40
N GLU A 111 -15.49 -17.90 -9.74
CA GLU A 111 -14.24 -17.29 -10.21
C GLU A 111 -14.44 -16.38 -11.44
N PRO A 112 -15.20 -16.77 -12.49
CA PRO A 112 -15.45 -15.89 -13.64
C PRO A 112 -16.15 -14.59 -13.23
N VAL A 113 -17.09 -14.66 -12.28
CA VAL A 113 -17.82 -13.50 -11.76
C VAL A 113 -16.88 -12.60 -10.97
N LEU A 114 -16.03 -13.16 -10.10
CA LEU A 114 -15.04 -12.38 -9.34
C LEU A 114 -14.02 -11.69 -10.25
N VAL A 115 -13.56 -12.36 -11.30
CA VAL A 115 -12.68 -11.76 -12.31
C VAL A 115 -13.39 -10.61 -13.03
N ALA A 116 -14.67 -10.77 -13.38
CA ALA A 116 -15.46 -9.70 -13.99
C ALA A 116 -15.64 -8.48 -13.05
N PHE A 117 -15.88 -8.70 -11.76
CA PHE A 117 -15.90 -7.58 -10.80
C PHE A 117 -14.53 -6.93 -10.63
N ASN A 118 -13.46 -7.73 -10.62
CA ASN A 118 -12.11 -7.19 -10.47
C ASN A 118 -11.65 -6.34 -11.66
N SER A 119 -12.18 -6.60 -12.86
CA SER A 119 -11.86 -5.83 -14.07
C SER A 119 -12.55 -4.48 -14.14
N LEU A 120 -13.53 -4.21 -13.27
CA LEU A 120 -14.18 -2.90 -13.19
C LEU A 120 -13.15 -1.81 -12.86
N PRO A 121 -13.12 -0.70 -13.61
CA PRO A 121 -12.29 0.45 -13.27
C PRO A 121 -12.69 0.98 -11.90
N ARG A 122 -11.80 0.87 -10.90
CA ARG A 122 -12.09 1.24 -9.51
C ARG A 122 -12.55 2.69 -9.38
N ILE A 123 -11.95 3.60 -10.17
CA ILE A 123 -12.32 5.01 -10.22
C ILE A 123 -13.79 5.19 -10.66
N ALA A 124 -14.29 4.35 -11.58
CA ALA A 124 -15.67 4.42 -12.05
C ALA A 124 -16.70 3.92 -11.02
N LEU A 125 -16.28 3.18 -9.99
CA LEU A 125 -17.18 2.74 -8.92
C LEU A 125 -17.47 3.86 -7.92
N ALA A 126 -16.57 4.83 -7.76
CA ALA A 126 -16.70 5.86 -6.74
C ALA A 126 -18.02 6.67 -6.83
N PRO A 127 -18.48 7.14 -8.01
CA PRO A 127 -19.77 7.82 -8.11
C PRO A 127 -20.96 6.93 -7.72
N VAL A 128 -20.95 5.66 -8.12
CA VAL A 128 -22.02 4.70 -7.81
C VAL A 128 -22.09 4.46 -6.30
N LEU A 129 -20.93 4.33 -5.64
CA LEU A 129 -20.85 4.16 -4.20
C LEU A 129 -21.30 5.41 -3.45
N ILE A 130 -21.07 6.61 -3.99
CA ILE A 130 -21.60 7.85 -3.40
C ILE A 130 -23.12 7.91 -3.53
N ILE A 131 -23.70 7.45 -4.64
CA ILE A 131 -25.17 7.36 -4.78
C ILE A 131 -25.75 6.36 -3.76
N ALA A 132 -25.08 5.21 -3.57
CA ALA A 132 -25.55 4.15 -2.69
C ALA A 132 -25.36 4.45 -1.19
N PHE A 133 -24.21 5.00 -0.81
CA PHE A 133 -23.80 5.18 0.60
C PHE A 133 -23.67 6.65 1.03
N GLY A 134 -23.82 7.59 0.11
CA GLY A 134 -23.66 9.02 0.35
C GLY A 134 -22.20 9.52 0.34
N LEU A 135 -22.05 10.81 0.65
CA LEU A 135 -20.75 11.52 0.75
C LEU A 135 -19.97 11.20 2.04
N GLY A 136 -20.52 10.38 2.92
CA GLY A 136 -19.88 9.99 4.18
C GLY A 136 -18.68 9.06 4.00
N ILE A 137 -18.16 8.58 5.13
CA ILE A 137 -16.97 7.72 5.21
C ILE A 137 -17.19 6.34 4.57
N ALA A 138 -18.44 5.85 4.54
CA ALA A 138 -18.79 4.50 4.09
C ALA A 138 -18.41 4.24 2.62
N SER A 139 -18.61 5.21 1.72
CA SER A 139 -18.28 5.06 0.29
C SER A 139 -16.77 4.90 0.07
N LYS A 140 -15.92 5.59 0.86
CA LYS A 140 -14.46 5.53 0.76
C LYS A 140 -13.93 4.25 1.38
N ILE A 141 -14.47 3.87 2.54
CA ILE A 141 -14.17 2.58 3.18
C ILE A 141 -14.48 1.44 2.20
N PHE A 142 -15.63 1.47 1.52
CA PHE A 142 -16.00 0.43 0.57
C PHE A 142 -15.03 0.39 -0.62
N LEU A 143 -14.62 1.53 -1.16
CA LEU A 143 -13.68 1.56 -2.29
C LEU A 143 -12.28 1.04 -1.91
N SER A 144 -11.81 1.41 -0.72
CA SER A 144 -10.58 0.87 -0.13
C SER A 144 -10.69 -0.64 0.10
N LEU A 145 -11.80 -1.09 0.72
CA LEU A 145 -12.12 -2.50 0.94
C LEU A 145 -12.12 -3.27 -0.37
N PHE A 146 -12.84 -2.79 -1.39
CA PHE A 146 -12.99 -3.45 -2.68
C PHE A 146 -11.63 -3.69 -3.32
N THR A 147 -10.74 -2.70 -3.28
CA THR A 147 -9.40 -2.82 -3.86
C THR A 147 -8.56 -3.86 -3.11
N VAL A 148 -8.55 -3.79 -1.78
CA VAL A 148 -7.78 -4.71 -0.93
C VAL A 148 -8.33 -6.14 -0.99
N PHE A 149 -9.66 -6.27 -1.01
CA PHE A 149 -10.37 -7.54 -1.06
C PHE A 149 -9.84 -8.41 -2.19
N PHE A 150 -9.79 -7.90 -3.41
CA PHE A 150 -9.34 -8.71 -4.54
C PHE A 150 -7.86 -9.06 -4.48
N VAL A 151 -7.00 -8.13 -4.02
CA VAL A 151 -5.57 -8.40 -3.86
C VAL A 151 -5.36 -9.56 -2.88
N ILE A 152 -6.02 -9.52 -1.73
CA ILE A 152 -5.89 -10.55 -0.70
C ILE A 152 -6.60 -11.84 -1.12
N PHE A 153 -7.77 -11.75 -1.75
CA PHE A 153 -8.50 -12.89 -2.30
C PHE A 153 -7.62 -13.71 -3.24
N PHE A 154 -7.07 -13.08 -4.28
CA PHE A 154 -6.25 -13.78 -5.26
C PHE A 154 -4.96 -14.33 -4.65
N ASN A 155 -4.30 -13.60 -3.74
CA ASN A 155 -3.10 -14.12 -3.05
C ASN A 155 -3.43 -15.31 -2.13
N THR A 156 -4.56 -15.28 -1.45
CA THR A 156 -5.04 -16.40 -0.61
C THR A 156 -5.35 -17.61 -1.48
N TYR A 157 -6.07 -17.41 -2.58
CA TYR A 157 -6.44 -18.45 -3.53
C TYR A 157 -5.21 -19.10 -4.20
N LEU A 158 -4.27 -18.28 -4.67
CA LEU A 158 -2.99 -18.76 -5.21
C LEU A 158 -2.15 -19.46 -4.14
N GLY A 159 -2.19 -18.98 -2.89
CA GLY A 159 -1.50 -19.62 -1.77
C GLY A 159 -1.95 -21.05 -1.53
N ILE A 160 -3.27 -21.32 -1.60
CA ILE A 160 -3.80 -22.68 -1.53
C ILE A 160 -3.30 -23.52 -2.71
N ARG A 161 -3.35 -22.96 -3.93
CA ARG A 161 -2.97 -23.66 -5.16
C ARG A 161 -1.46 -23.87 -5.31
N SER A 162 -0.63 -23.12 -4.58
CA SER A 162 0.83 -23.24 -4.60
C SER A 162 1.35 -24.45 -3.81
N VAL A 163 0.49 -25.12 -3.04
CA VAL A 163 0.86 -26.32 -2.28
C VAL A 163 1.15 -27.48 -3.23
N ASP A 164 2.35 -28.05 -3.11
CA ASP A 164 2.79 -29.18 -3.92
C ASP A 164 1.88 -30.42 -3.72
N PRO A 165 1.22 -30.91 -4.78
CA PRO A 165 0.42 -32.13 -4.72
C PRO A 165 1.20 -33.36 -4.26
N GLU A 166 2.51 -33.44 -4.55
CA GLU A 166 3.36 -34.57 -4.13
C GLU A 166 3.60 -34.54 -2.62
N LEU A 167 3.86 -33.37 -2.03
CA LEU A 167 3.95 -33.20 -0.58
C LEU A 167 2.66 -33.64 0.12
N VAL A 168 1.50 -33.27 -0.44
CA VAL A 168 0.19 -33.68 0.09
C VAL A 168 0.01 -35.19 -0.01
N LYS A 169 0.39 -35.83 -1.13
CA LYS A 169 0.32 -37.29 -1.30
C LYS A 169 1.23 -38.01 -0.31
N ALA A 170 2.48 -37.57 -0.16
CA ALA A 170 3.44 -38.15 0.78
C ALA A 170 2.94 -38.11 2.22
N LEU A 171 2.40 -36.96 2.66
CA LEU A 171 1.81 -36.82 4.00
C LEU A 171 0.58 -37.71 4.21
N ARG A 172 -0.28 -37.87 3.19
CA ARG A 172 -1.40 -38.83 3.28
C ARG A 172 -0.94 -40.27 3.42
N VAL A 173 0.15 -40.67 2.75
CA VAL A 173 0.75 -42.01 2.91
C VAL A 173 1.30 -42.20 4.32
N MET A 174 1.82 -41.13 4.94
CA MET A 174 2.25 -41.12 6.34
C MET A 174 1.09 -41.05 7.36
N GLY A 175 -0.17 -41.08 6.91
CA GLY A 175 -1.35 -41.10 7.77
C GLY A 175 -1.92 -39.73 8.13
N ALA A 176 -1.42 -38.64 7.54
CA ALA A 176 -1.97 -37.30 7.77
C ALA A 176 -3.42 -37.20 7.27
N ASP A 177 -4.31 -36.72 8.14
CA ASP A 177 -5.70 -36.49 7.79
C ASP A 177 -5.89 -35.14 7.06
N ARG A 178 -7.15 -34.78 6.75
CA ARG A 178 -7.44 -33.51 6.07
C ARG A 178 -7.11 -32.30 6.94
N TRP A 179 -7.22 -32.43 8.26
CA TRP A 179 -6.96 -31.35 9.19
C TRP A 179 -5.45 -31.16 9.36
N ASP A 180 -4.68 -32.24 9.42
CA ASP A 180 -3.22 -32.19 9.43
C ASP A 180 -2.70 -31.47 8.18
N LEU A 181 -3.20 -31.82 7.01
CA LEU A 181 -2.83 -31.15 5.75
C LEU A 181 -3.19 -29.66 5.77
N ALA A 182 -4.40 -29.32 6.23
CA ALA A 182 -4.83 -27.92 6.27
C ALA A 182 -4.00 -27.10 7.28
N ARG A 183 -3.72 -27.65 8.47
CA ARG A 183 -3.00 -26.95 9.55
C ARG A 183 -1.51 -26.84 9.30
N TYR A 184 -0.86 -27.88 8.80
CA TYR A 184 0.60 -27.95 8.69
C TYR A 184 1.14 -27.63 7.29
N VAL A 185 0.30 -27.65 6.25
CA VAL A 185 0.75 -27.40 4.87
C VAL A 185 0.02 -26.21 4.26
N VAL A 186 -1.30 -26.25 4.21
CA VAL A 186 -2.09 -25.26 3.46
C VAL A 186 -2.09 -23.90 4.17
N LEU A 187 -2.47 -23.85 5.45
CA LEU A 187 -2.54 -22.59 6.19
C LEU A 187 -1.18 -21.87 6.26
N PRO A 188 -0.05 -22.53 6.59
CA PRO A 188 1.27 -21.88 6.58
C PRO A 188 1.64 -21.31 5.20
N SER A 189 1.35 -22.04 4.12
CA SER A 189 1.55 -21.53 2.76
C SER A 189 0.70 -20.29 2.51
N VAL A 190 -0.61 -20.36 2.77
CA VAL A 190 -1.55 -19.25 2.57
C VAL A 190 -1.16 -18.01 3.35
N PHE A 191 -0.79 -18.15 4.63
CA PHE A 191 -0.33 -17.03 5.43
C PHE A 191 0.93 -16.38 4.83
N ALA A 192 1.85 -17.16 4.28
CA ALA A 192 3.03 -16.61 3.62
C ALA A 192 2.66 -15.71 2.42
N TRP A 193 1.69 -16.14 1.61
CA TRP A 193 1.17 -15.36 0.49
C TRP A 193 0.39 -14.10 0.94
N ILE A 194 -0.47 -14.22 1.96
CA ILE A 194 -1.21 -13.08 2.51
C ILE A 194 -0.23 -12.03 3.07
N PHE A 195 0.77 -12.44 3.85
CA PHE A 195 1.74 -11.51 4.43
C PHE A 195 2.62 -10.85 3.37
N ALA A 196 3.01 -11.58 2.32
CA ALA A 196 3.72 -11.00 1.18
C ALA A 196 2.88 -9.96 0.43
N ALA A 197 1.55 -10.11 0.42
CA ALA A 197 0.63 -9.15 -0.19
C ALA A 197 0.35 -7.91 0.67
N LEU A 198 0.68 -7.93 1.97
CA LEU A 198 0.32 -6.88 2.93
C LEU A 198 0.79 -5.49 2.49
N ARG A 199 2.03 -5.40 2.00
CA ARG A 199 2.61 -4.14 1.52
C ARG A 199 1.82 -3.53 0.38
N THR A 200 1.50 -4.37 -0.61
CA THR A 200 0.74 -3.97 -1.79
C THR A 200 -0.68 -3.57 -1.40
N SER A 201 -1.29 -4.30 -0.47
CA SER A 201 -2.63 -3.99 0.06
C SER A 201 -2.68 -2.65 0.79
N VAL A 202 -1.65 -2.28 1.54
CA VAL A 202 -1.58 -0.97 2.21
C VAL A 202 -1.57 0.18 1.20
N SER A 203 -0.76 0.08 0.15
CA SER A 203 -0.75 1.08 -0.94
C SER A 203 -2.09 1.19 -1.63
N PHE A 204 -2.75 0.04 -1.88
CA PHE A 204 -4.05 0.01 -2.53
C PHE A 204 -5.19 0.50 -1.65
N ALA A 205 -5.12 0.28 -0.34
CA ALA A 205 -6.09 0.82 0.61
C ALA A 205 -6.06 2.35 0.62
N LEU A 206 -4.85 2.93 0.74
CA LEU A 206 -4.66 4.37 0.69
C LEU A 206 -5.14 4.94 -0.65
N SER A 207 -4.77 4.30 -1.76
CA SER A 207 -5.23 4.72 -3.08
C SER A 207 -6.76 4.67 -3.21
N GLY A 208 -7.41 3.61 -2.72
CA GLY A 208 -8.86 3.47 -2.74
C GLY A 208 -9.58 4.54 -1.92
N ALA A 209 -9.07 4.87 -0.73
CA ALA A 209 -9.60 5.97 0.08
C ALA A 209 -9.48 7.32 -0.65
N VAL A 210 -8.27 7.66 -1.13
CA VAL A 210 -8.00 8.93 -1.83
C VAL A 210 -8.84 9.09 -3.11
N VAL A 211 -9.00 8.01 -3.90
CA VAL A 211 -9.87 8.03 -5.09
C VAL A 211 -11.33 8.27 -4.69
N GLY A 212 -11.79 7.67 -3.60
CA GLY A 212 -13.14 7.92 -3.09
C GLY A 212 -13.31 9.37 -2.61
N GLU A 213 -12.29 9.94 -1.99
CA GLU A 213 -12.28 11.35 -1.57
C GLU A 213 -12.30 12.32 -2.76
N PHE A 214 -11.64 11.98 -3.87
CA PHE A 214 -11.63 12.81 -5.09
C PHE A 214 -13.01 12.99 -5.70
N VAL A 215 -13.80 11.92 -5.74
CA VAL A 215 -15.09 11.94 -6.41
C VAL A 215 -16.17 12.63 -5.56
N GLY A 216 -16.08 12.50 -4.24
CA GLY A 216 -16.98 13.25 -3.37
C GLY A 216 -16.76 12.96 -1.90
N SER A 217 -16.23 13.94 -1.19
CA SER A 217 -16.09 13.96 0.27
C SER A 217 -16.23 15.39 0.80
N THR A 218 -16.27 15.55 2.11
CA THR A 218 -16.29 16.86 2.81
C THR A 218 -15.00 17.13 3.59
N SER A 219 -14.11 16.14 3.65
CA SER A 219 -12.80 16.19 4.31
C SER A 219 -11.91 15.07 3.77
N GLY A 220 -10.63 15.12 4.10
CA GLY A 220 -9.63 14.19 3.60
C GLY A 220 -8.59 14.87 2.72
N LEU A 221 -7.42 14.25 2.61
CA LEU A 221 -6.32 14.78 1.79
C LEU A 221 -6.71 14.82 0.31
N GLY A 222 -7.37 13.78 -0.21
CA GLY A 222 -7.83 13.73 -1.58
C GLY A 222 -8.84 14.83 -1.89
N TYR A 223 -9.81 15.04 -0.99
CA TYR A 223 -10.78 16.14 -1.10
C TYR A 223 -10.08 17.50 -1.18
N ARG A 224 -9.15 17.75 -0.26
CA ARG A 224 -8.39 19.01 -0.23
C ARG A 224 -7.53 19.21 -1.47
N MET A 225 -6.98 18.14 -2.03
CA MET A 225 -6.20 18.20 -3.26
C MET A 225 -7.09 18.64 -4.43
N VAL A 226 -8.28 18.05 -4.59
CA VAL A 226 -9.21 18.40 -5.67
C VAL A 226 -9.70 19.84 -5.57
N ILE A 227 -10.07 20.29 -4.36
CA ILE A 227 -10.48 21.69 -4.15
C ILE A 227 -9.32 22.66 -4.44
N SER A 228 -8.11 22.35 -3.99
CA SER A 228 -6.95 23.21 -4.22
C SER A 228 -6.59 23.29 -5.71
N ALA A 229 -6.65 22.15 -6.41
CA ALA A 229 -6.44 22.10 -7.85
C ALA A 229 -7.51 22.90 -8.61
N GLY A 230 -8.78 22.80 -8.21
CA GLY A 230 -9.87 23.58 -8.80
C GLY A 230 -9.75 25.09 -8.58
N LEU A 231 -9.09 25.52 -7.49
CA LEU A 231 -8.77 26.92 -7.20
C LEU A 231 -7.44 27.39 -7.81
N LEU A 232 -6.74 26.53 -8.56
CA LEU A 232 -5.39 26.76 -9.07
C LEU A 232 -4.38 27.12 -7.96
N ASP A 233 -4.62 26.64 -6.73
CA ASP A 233 -3.65 26.70 -5.64
C ASP A 233 -2.64 25.56 -5.82
N THR A 234 -1.69 25.80 -6.73
CA THR A 234 -0.67 24.83 -7.12
C THR A 234 0.24 24.48 -5.96
N ASN A 235 0.59 25.45 -5.10
CA ASN A 235 1.42 25.20 -3.92
C ASN A 235 0.74 24.22 -2.97
N ARG A 236 -0.55 24.41 -2.67
CA ARG A 236 -1.30 23.50 -1.79
C ARG A 236 -1.55 22.14 -2.45
N THR A 237 -1.81 22.11 -3.75
CA THR A 237 -2.00 20.86 -4.49
C THR A 237 -0.75 19.97 -4.42
N TYR A 238 0.43 20.54 -4.68
CA TYR A 238 1.70 19.82 -4.57
C TYR A 238 2.09 19.51 -3.12
N ALA A 239 1.77 20.39 -2.16
CA ALA A 239 1.94 20.11 -0.74
C ALA A 239 1.17 18.85 -0.31
N ILE A 240 -0.10 18.72 -0.73
CA ILE A 240 -0.91 17.54 -0.43
C ILE A 240 -0.40 16.30 -1.16
N LEU A 241 0.04 16.43 -2.42
CA LEU A 241 0.66 15.33 -3.16
C LEU A 241 1.91 14.80 -2.44
N LEU A 242 2.78 15.68 -1.95
CA LEU A 242 3.97 15.31 -1.18
C LEU A 242 3.61 14.68 0.17
N LEU A 243 2.57 15.17 0.85
CA LEU A 243 2.05 14.57 2.08
C LEU A 243 1.52 13.15 1.85
N LEU A 244 0.72 12.95 0.80
CA LEU A 244 0.22 11.63 0.41
C LEU A 244 1.38 10.66 0.10
N MET A 245 2.40 11.12 -0.63
CA MET A 245 3.61 10.35 -0.90
C MET A 245 4.34 9.98 0.41
N ALA A 246 4.54 10.93 1.31
CA ALA A 246 5.21 10.70 2.58
C ALA A 246 4.44 9.69 3.46
N ILE A 247 3.12 9.85 3.56
CA ILE A 247 2.24 8.93 4.30
C ILE A 247 2.30 7.53 3.68
N ALA A 248 2.20 7.42 2.35
CA ALA A 248 2.28 6.13 1.65
C ALA A 248 3.60 5.41 1.95
N VAL A 249 4.74 6.12 1.87
CA VAL A 249 6.06 5.56 2.18
C VAL A 249 6.14 5.08 3.63
N VAL A 250 5.65 5.87 4.58
CA VAL A 250 5.63 5.50 6.00
C VAL A 250 4.78 4.25 6.22
N LEU A 251 3.56 4.20 5.67
CA LEU A 251 2.66 3.05 5.82
C LEU A 251 3.25 1.79 5.18
N VAL A 252 3.86 1.90 4.00
CA VAL A 252 4.52 0.80 3.30
C VAL A 252 5.72 0.27 4.09
N GLU A 253 6.52 1.15 4.68
CA GLU A 253 7.66 0.75 5.52
C GLU A 253 7.19 0.07 6.83
N ILE A 254 6.12 0.57 7.44
CA ILE A 254 5.47 -0.11 8.59
C ILE A 254 5.00 -1.50 8.17
N ALA A 255 4.29 -1.61 7.05
CA ALA A 255 3.78 -2.88 6.52
C ALA A 255 4.91 -3.87 6.25
N LYS A 256 6.02 -3.40 5.66
CA LYS A 256 7.22 -4.20 5.43
C LYS A 256 7.80 -4.75 6.73
N ARG A 257 7.92 -3.93 7.79
CA ARG A 257 8.45 -4.41 9.08
C ARG A 257 7.53 -5.46 9.72
N VAL A 258 6.23 -5.31 9.54
CA VAL A 258 5.23 -6.29 9.98
C VAL A 258 5.37 -7.58 9.18
N GLU A 259 5.42 -7.49 7.86
CA GLU A 259 5.69 -8.60 6.93
C GLU A 259 6.97 -9.36 7.31
N ASP A 260 8.10 -8.66 7.43
CA ASP A 260 9.40 -9.23 7.79
C ASP A 260 9.36 -9.92 9.16
N ARG A 261 8.56 -9.43 10.11
CA ARG A 261 8.37 -10.05 11.42
C ARG A 261 7.50 -11.30 11.35
N LEU A 262 6.46 -11.30 10.53
CA LEU A 262 5.54 -12.41 10.35
C LEU A 262 6.16 -13.55 9.53
N LEU A 263 7.09 -13.23 8.63
CA LEU A 263 7.76 -14.18 7.73
C LEU A 263 9.14 -14.66 8.21
N ARG A 264 9.55 -14.37 9.46
CA ARG A 264 10.87 -14.76 10.00
C ARG A 264 11.17 -16.25 9.97
N TRP A 265 10.14 -17.08 9.94
CA TRP A 265 10.26 -18.53 9.89
C TRP A 265 10.59 -19.04 8.47
N ARG A 266 10.43 -18.21 7.44
CA ARG A 266 10.73 -18.58 6.06
C ARG A 266 12.25 -18.49 5.85
N PRO A 267 12.91 -19.55 5.35
CA PRO A 267 14.30 -19.47 4.95
C PRO A 267 14.45 -18.38 3.89
N THR A 268 15.27 -17.36 4.15
CA THR A 268 15.67 -16.41 3.11
C THR A 268 16.35 -17.23 2.02
N ALA A 269 15.85 -17.20 0.78
CA ALA A 269 16.51 -17.85 -0.33
C ALA A 269 17.89 -17.18 -0.51
N ILE A 270 18.94 -17.80 -0.01
CA ILE A 270 20.33 -17.39 -0.21
C ILE A 270 20.71 -17.85 -1.62
N LEU A 271 20.29 -17.12 -2.65
CA LEU A 271 20.81 -17.34 -4.00
C LEU A 271 21.05 -15.98 -4.70
N ALA A 272 22.30 -15.85 -5.16
CA ALA A 272 22.94 -14.76 -5.90
C ALA A 272 23.28 -13.48 -5.12
N SER A 273 24.37 -13.57 -4.35
CA SER A 273 25.35 -12.48 -4.24
C SER A 273 26.09 -12.28 -5.55
#